data_AF-A0A845X174-F1
#
_entry.id   AF-A0A845X174-F1
#
_cell.length_a   1.000
_cell.length_b   1.000
_cell.length_c   1.000
_cell.angle_alpha   90.00
_cell.angle_beta   90.00
_cell.angle_gamma   90.00
#
_symmetry.space_group_name_H-M   'P 1'
#
loop_
_entity.id
_entity.type
_entity.pdbx_description
1 polymer ?
#
loop_
_entity_poly.entity_id
_entity_poly.type
_entity_poly.pdbx_seq_one_letter_code
_entity_poly.pdbx_strand_id
1 'polypeptide(L)'
;MLTPLFLAHCSFDKTPTPAIIGFELFIVTGTAIAFWLLNRIQTKVWLRFLILAGAVLLFELFTAPMWKNEKLGVWAYLYLDVSWVLTIGWTSLILTVVTVCDRLLEQWKEWQRFPAYLGVLTVAVTGLEMLVVNLGIRSYAPEVLADMSPVFVLGVPIVDVFYYTPVFMGLVISFYKYWMFIVEDEPLIPSKQRKWLRSIFIAFLAVFLFEVMIQPMVENRGFPQWSYIFFDISVILTGAWVLIIGIAAVVIDRLFLHFPVVYRFLLAMGITGAIAWPTEAWLMANNYRVYGESATHNFTGHITPLLNTPVEIAFAIPCYMALVIAFIRYWETILDNRL
;
A
#
# COMPACT_ATOMS: atom_id res chain seq x y z
N MET A 1 5.16 -38.30 3.43
CA MET A 1 4.89 -37.35 4.54
C MET A 1 4.72 -35.98 3.91
N LEU A 2 3.49 -35.59 3.61
CA LEU A 2 3.16 -34.24 3.16
C LEU A 2 3.00 -33.41 4.43
N THR A 3 4.10 -32.85 4.93
CA THR A 3 4.03 -31.68 5.81
C THR A 3 3.25 -30.61 5.06
N PRO A 4 2.19 -30.02 5.64
CA PRO A 4 1.44 -29.00 4.93
C PRO A 4 2.35 -27.80 4.73
N LEU A 5 2.78 -27.60 3.49
CA LEU A 5 3.52 -26.43 2.99
C LEU A 5 2.84 -25.07 3.32
N PHE A 6 1.64 -25.09 3.90
CA PHE A 6 0.84 -23.93 4.27
C PHE A 6 0.74 -23.68 5.78
N LEU A 7 1.31 -24.53 6.65
CA LEU A 7 1.45 -24.21 8.08
C LEU A 7 2.83 -23.60 8.32
N ALA A 8 3.07 -22.43 7.73
CA ALA A 8 4.10 -21.54 8.24
C ALA A 8 3.92 -21.41 9.76
N HIS A 9 5.04 -21.51 10.49
CA HIS A 9 5.11 -21.43 11.95
C HIS A 9 4.19 -20.34 12.51
N CYS A 10 3.00 -20.72 12.97
CA CYS A 10 2.10 -19.81 13.66
C CYS A 10 2.57 -19.69 15.10
N SER A 11 3.40 -18.68 15.38
CA SER A 11 4.03 -18.45 16.69
C SER A 11 3.18 -17.58 17.64
N PHE A 12 1.93 -17.25 17.29
CA PHE A 12 1.12 -16.27 18.01
C PHE A 12 -0.28 -16.79 18.35
N ASP A 13 -0.89 -16.19 19.38
CA ASP A 13 -2.19 -16.59 19.92
C ASP A 13 -3.32 -16.27 18.93
N LYS A 14 -4.11 -17.29 18.58
CA LYS A 14 -5.27 -17.18 17.69
C LYS A 14 -6.59 -17.38 18.43
N THR A 15 -6.59 -17.37 19.75
CA THR A 15 -7.78 -17.64 20.56
C THR A 15 -8.62 -16.37 20.68
N PRO A 16 -9.84 -16.35 20.10
CA PRO A 16 -10.66 -15.16 20.17
C PRO A 16 -11.35 -15.01 21.51
N THR A 17 -11.35 -13.78 22.01
CA THR A 17 -12.12 -13.40 23.20
C THR A 17 -13.53 -12.94 22.80
N PRO A 18 -14.52 -12.92 23.71
CA PRO A 18 -15.85 -12.41 23.40
C PRO A 18 -15.85 -10.98 22.85
N ALA A 19 -14.94 -10.13 23.33
CA ALA A 19 -14.78 -8.76 22.80
C ALA A 19 -14.31 -8.76 21.34
N ILE A 20 -13.42 -9.68 20.97
CA ILE A 20 -12.92 -9.82 19.60
C ILE A 20 -13.99 -10.38 18.67
N ILE A 21 -14.76 -11.38 19.11
CA ILE A 21 -15.93 -11.86 18.34
C ILE A 21 -16.93 -10.71 18.12
N GLY A 22 -17.16 -9.89 19.14
CA GLY A 22 -17.97 -8.67 19.02
C GLY A 22 -17.41 -7.69 17.99
N PHE A 23 -16.09 -7.49 17.96
CA PHE A 23 -15.39 -6.68 16.96
C PHE A 23 -15.55 -7.25 15.54
N GLU A 24 -15.34 -8.56 15.33
CA GLU A 24 -15.52 -9.20 14.04
C GLU A 24 -16.96 -9.03 13.52
N LEU A 25 -17.96 -9.26 14.38
CA LEU A 25 -19.36 -9.04 14.05
C LEU A 25 -19.63 -7.57 13.72
N PHE A 26 -19.05 -6.63 14.47
CA PHE A 26 -19.16 -5.20 14.19
C PHE A 26 -18.59 -4.85 12.81
N ILE A 27 -17.42 -5.38 12.43
CA ILE A 27 -16.81 -5.13 11.13
C ILE A 27 -17.65 -5.73 9.99
N VAL A 28 -18.14 -6.96 10.13
CA VAL A 28 -18.96 -7.61 9.11
C VAL A 28 -20.30 -6.89 8.94
N THR A 29 -20.99 -6.55 10.04
CA THR A 29 -22.26 -5.84 10.00
C THR A 29 -22.08 -4.40 9.50
N GLY A 30 -21.04 -3.69 9.95
CA GLY A 30 -20.68 -2.36 9.47
C GLY A 30 -20.37 -2.35 7.97
N THR A 31 -19.65 -3.36 7.47
CA THR A 31 -19.40 -3.57 6.04
C THR A 31 -20.69 -3.80 5.27
N ALA A 32 -21.60 -4.65 5.77
CA ALA A 32 -22.89 -4.89 5.13
C ALA A 32 -23.76 -3.62 5.06
N ILE A 33 -23.78 -2.83 6.14
CA ILE A 33 -24.49 -1.54 6.19
C ILE A 33 -23.88 -0.54 5.22
N ALA A 34 -22.54 -0.40 5.22
CA ALA A 34 -21.83 0.47 4.29
C ALA A 34 -22.15 0.09 2.84
N PHE A 35 -22.08 -1.20 2.52
CA PHE A 35 -22.41 -1.70 1.18
C PHE A 35 -23.86 -1.38 0.78
N TRP A 36 -24.82 -1.58 1.68
CA TRP A 36 -26.22 -1.22 1.44
C TRP A 36 -26.43 0.28 1.21
N LEU A 37 -25.77 1.14 2.00
CA LEU A 37 -25.83 2.60 1.84
C LEU A 37 -25.19 3.04 0.52
N LEU A 38 -24.00 2.54 0.22
CA LEU A 38 -23.23 2.90 -0.97
C LEU A 38 -23.94 2.46 -2.24
N ASN A 39 -24.59 1.31 -2.25
CA ASN A 39 -25.34 0.82 -3.41
C ASN A 39 -26.56 1.69 -3.77
N ARG A 40 -26.97 2.62 -2.88
CA ARG A 40 -28.00 3.63 -3.17
C ARG A 40 -27.44 4.89 -3.81
N ILE A 41 -26.14 5.13 -3.70
CA ILE A 41 -25.48 6.39 -4.11
C ILE A 41 -24.59 6.18 -5.34
N GLN A 42 -24.00 5.00 -5.46
CA GLN A 42 -23.02 4.66 -6.50
C GLN A 42 -23.43 3.40 -7.26
N THR A 43 -23.03 3.34 -8.52
CA THR A 43 -23.16 2.11 -9.33
C THR A 43 -21.90 1.25 -9.20
N LYS A 44 -22.05 -0.05 -9.49
CA LYS A 44 -20.96 -1.04 -9.50
C LYS A 44 -20.17 -1.11 -8.16
N VAL A 45 -20.84 -0.88 -7.02
CA VAL A 45 -20.19 -0.85 -5.69
C VAL A 45 -19.40 -2.12 -5.41
N TRP A 46 -19.89 -3.29 -5.84
CA TRP A 46 -19.16 -4.54 -5.71
C TRP A 46 -17.79 -4.52 -6.40
N LEU A 47 -17.72 -4.02 -7.64
CA LEU A 47 -16.47 -3.95 -8.39
C LEU A 47 -15.52 -2.91 -7.77
N ARG A 48 -16.06 -1.75 -7.34
CA ARG A 48 -15.30 -0.73 -6.62
C ARG A 48 -14.69 -1.29 -5.33
N PHE A 49 -15.49 -2.04 -4.57
CA PHE A 49 -15.08 -2.72 -3.35
C PHE A 49 -13.98 -3.75 -3.62
N LEU A 50 -14.13 -4.61 -4.64
CA LEU A 50 -13.11 -5.61 -4.98
C LEU A 50 -11.78 -5.01 -5.40
N ILE A 51 -11.80 -3.94 -6.21
CA ILE A 51 -10.58 -3.24 -6.63
C ILE A 51 -9.87 -2.63 -5.43
N LEU A 52 -10.62 -1.97 -4.54
CA LEU A 52 -10.06 -1.37 -3.33
C LEU A 52 -9.58 -2.44 -2.34
N ALA A 53 -10.31 -3.54 -2.18
CA ALA A 53 -9.88 -4.69 -1.37
C ALA A 53 -8.58 -5.28 -1.89
N GLY A 54 -8.42 -5.37 -3.23
CA GLY A 54 -7.16 -5.74 -3.84
C GLY A 54 -6.02 -4.78 -3.46
N ALA A 55 -6.27 -3.48 -3.49
CA ALA A 55 -5.29 -2.47 -3.10
C ALA A 55 -4.88 -2.58 -1.61
N VAL A 56 -5.87 -2.73 -0.73
CA VAL A 56 -5.66 -2.92 0.71
C VAL A 56 -4.91 -4.23 0.98
N LEU A 57 -5.28 -5.31 0.29
CA LEU A 57 -4.61 -6.61 0.45
C LEU A 57 -3.15 -6.57 -0.02
N LEU A 58 -2.87 -5.93 -1.16
CA LEU A 58 -1.49 -5.73 -1.64
C LEU A 58 -0.67 -4.96 -0.60
N PHE A 59 -1.27 -3.93 -0.02
CA PHE A 59 -0.66 -3.16 1.06
C PHE A 59 -0.42 -4.02 2.31
N GLU A 60 -1.44 -4.73 2.82
CA GLU A 60 -1.34 -5.55 4.02
C GLU A 60 -0.36 -6.71 3.88
N LEU A 61 -0.27 -7.34 2.71
CA LEU A 61 0.71 -8.40 2.44
C LEU A 61 2.14 -7.87 2.51
N PHE A 62 2.38 -6.68 1.95
CA PHE A 62 3.69 -6.07 1.94
C PHE A 62 4.12 -5.57 3.33
N THR A 63 3.18 -4.98 4.07
CA THR A 63 3.42 -4.39 5.40
C THR A 63 3.19 -5.36 6.55
N ALA A 64 2.86 -6.63 6.26
CA ALA A 64 2.63 -7.66 7.27
C ALA A 64 3.74 -7.74 8.33
N PRO A 65 5.04 -7.58 8.02
CA PRO A 65 6.08 -7.59 9.05
C PRO A 65 6.06 -6.43 10.05
N MET A 66 5.35 -5.33 9.75
CA MET A 66 5.32 -4.14 10.61
C MET A 66 4.42 -4.29 11.84
N TRP A 67 3.46 -5.21 11.78
CA TRP A 67 2.49 -5.41 12.84
C TRP A 67 2.16 -6.88 13.01
N LYS A 68 1.75 -7.24 14.22
CA LYS A 68 1.24 -8.56 14.55
C LYS A 68 -0.25 -8.42 14.79
N ASN A 69 -1.04 -9.20 14.05
CA ASN A 69 -2.47 -9.27 14.26
C ASN A 69 -2.78 -10.57 15.00
N GLU A 70 -3.26 -10.46 16.24
CA GLU A 70 -3.46 -11.59 17.15
C GLU A 70 -4.93 -11.79 17.48
N LYS A 71 -5.26 -13.00 17.95
CA LYS A 71 -6.53 -13.34 18.59
C LYS A 71 -7.80 -13.22 17.73
N LEU A 72 -7.71 -13.04 16.41
CA LEU A 72 -8.89 -12.96 15.51
C LEU A 72 -9.50 -14.32 15.16
N GLY A 73 -9.12 -15.41 15.82
CA GLY A 73 -9.53 -16.75 15.42
C GLY A 73 -8.77 -17.24 14.17
N VAL A 74 -8.57 -18.55 14.06
CA VAL A 74 -7.83 -19.16 12.93
C VAL A 74 -8.51 -18.85 11.58
N TRP A 75 -9.82 -18.65 11.56
CA TRP A 75 -10.59 -18.35 10.36
C TRP A 75 -10.36 -16.96 9.79
N ALA A 76 -9.87 -16.00 10.59
CA ALA A 76 -9.74 -14.61 10.14
C ALA A 76 -8.49 -14.37 9.29
N TYR A 77 -7.51 -15.27 9.30
CA TYR A 77 -6.21 -15.08 8.65
C TYR A 77 -6.19 -15.60 7.21
N LEU A 78 -5.74 -14.77 6.28
CA LEU A 78 -5.51 -15.13 4.88
C LEU A 78 -4.07 -15.60 4.65
N TYR A 79 -3.10 -14.87 5.20
CA TYR A 79 -1.68 -15.13 5.04
C TYR A 79 -0.90 -14.55 6.23
N LEU A 80 -0.23 -15.41 7.01
CA LEU A 80 0.47 -15.01 8.23
C LEU A 80 -0.43 -14.15 9.13
N ASP A 81 -0.07 -12.88 9.34
CA ASP A 81 -0.78 -11.88 10.13
C ASP A 81 -1.84 -11.11 9.34
N VAL A 82 -1.96 -11.31 8.02
CA VAL A 82 -2.97 -10.62 7.20
C VAL A 82 -4.35 -11.22 7.45
N SER A 83 -5.31 -10.38 7.86
CA SER A 83 -6.66 -10.79 8.25
C SER A 83 -7.71 -10.27 7.27
N TRP A 84 -8.56 -11.15 6.73
CA TRP A 84 -9.65 -10.71 5.85
C TRP A 84 -10.66 -9.82 6.57
N VAL A 85 -10.83 -9.97 7.88
CA VAL A 85 -11.73 -9.13 8.69
C VAL A 85 -11.24 -7.69 8.66
N LEU A 86 -9.95 -7.47 8.92
CA LEU A 86 -9.35 -6.15 8.83
C LEU A 86 -9.36 -5.62 7.39
N THR A 87 -9.01 -6.47 6.40
CA THR A 87 -9.05 -6.09 4.98
C THR A 87 -10.43 -5.54 4.58
N ILE A 88 -11.53 -6.24 4.90
CA ILE A 88 -12.88 -5.76 4.56
C ILE A 88 -13.29 -4.52 5.35
N GLY A 89 -12.86 -4.40 6.62
CA GLY A 89 -13.11 -3.25 7.46
C GLY A 89 -12.49 -1.98 6.90
N TRP A 90 -11.19 -2.04 6.58
CA TRP A 90 -10.46 -0.94 5.95
C TRP A 90 -11.03 -0.61 4.58
N THR A 91 -11.33 -1.61 3.76
CA THR A 91 -11.91 -1.41 2.42
C THR A 91 -13.24 -0.67 2.51
N SER A 92 -14.14 -1.12 3.38
CA SER A 92 -15.44 -0.47 3.61
C SER A 92 -15.29 0.96 4.09
N LEU A 93 -14.39 1.21 5.03
CA LEU A 93 -14.13 2.55 5.55
C LEU A 93 -13.63 3.49 4.44
N ILE A 94 -12.59 3.08 3.72
CA ILE A 94 -11.97 3.87 2.64
C ILE A 94 -13.01 4.14 1.54
N LEU A 95 -13.74 3.12 1.09
CA LEU A 95 -14.76 3.29 0.05
C LEU A 95 -15.87 4.24 0.50
N THR A 96 -16.29 4.13 1.76
CA THR A 96 -17.32 5.00 2.33
C THR A 96 -16.85 6.45 2.37
N VAL A 97 -15.66 6.71 2.93
CA VAL A 97 -15.12 8.07 3.01
C VAL A 97 -14.93 8.67 1.62
N VAL A 98 -14.30 7.96 0.69
CA VAL A 98 -14.07 8.45 -0.67
C VAL A 98 -15.40 8.78 -1.35
N THR A 99 -16.38 7.87 -1.28
CA THR A 99 -17.70 8.07 -1.91
C THR A 99 -18.48 9.24 -1.29
N VAL A 100 -18.48 9.34 0.04
CA VAL A 100 -19.18 10.41 0.75
C VAL A 100 -18.52 11.76 0.46
N CYS A 101 -17.19 11.84 0.50
CA CYS A 101 -16.46 13.06 0.16
C CYS A 101 -16.67 13.46 -1.32
N ASP A 102 -16.65 12.50 -2.25
CA ASP A 102 -16.97 12.75 -3.67
C ASP A 102 -18.37 13.37 -3.84
N ARG A 103 -19.34 12.87 -3.06
CA ARG A 103 -20.73 13.35 -3.08
C ARG A 103 -20.90 14.72 -2.42
N LEU A 104 -20.27 14.94 -1.27
CA LEU A 104 -20.42 16.17 -0.49
C LEU A 104 -19.59 17.33 -1.06
N LEU A 105 -18.47 17.03 -1.69
CA LEU A 105 -17.52 17.99 -2.25
C LEU A 105 -17.51 17.91 -3.78
N GLU A 106 -18.66 17.68 -4.41
CA GLU A 106 -18.77 17.50 -5.87
C GLU A 106 -18.19 18.68 -6.67
N GLN A 107 -18.27 19.90 -6.11
CA GLN A 107 -17.76 21.12 -6.75
C GLN A 107 -16.23 21.28 -6.64
N TRP A 108 -15.59 20.51 -5.75
CA TRP A 108 -14.15 20.57 -5.54
C TRP A 108 -13.43 19.79 -6.62
N LYS A 109 -12.31 20.33 -7.08
CA LYS A 109 -11.42 19.63 -8.01
C LYS A 109 -10.75 18.46 -7.30
N GLU A 110 -10.29 17.48 -8.07
CA GLU A 110 -9.72 16.26 -7.48
C GLU A 110 -8.54 16.54 -6.54
N TRP A 111 -7.65 17.49 -6.88
CA TRP A 111 -6.53 17.88 -6.01
C TRP A 111 -6.95 18.48 -4.67
N GLN A 112 -8.19 18.96 -4.54
CA GLN A 112 -8.76 19.51 -3.29
C GLN A 112 -9.48 18.41 -2.51
N ARG A 113 -10.19 17.52 -3.21
CA ARG A 113 -10.89 16.39 -2.58
C ARG A 113 -9.92 15.36 -2.03
N PHE A 114 -8.79 15.14 -2.71
CA PHE A 114 -7.83 14.12 -2.31
C PHE A 114 -7.26 14.34 -0.89
N PRO A 115 -6.76 15.54 -0.52
CA PRO A 115 -6.41 15.84 0.86
C PRO A 115 -7.58 15.72 1.85
N ALA A 116 -8.82 15.99 1.43
CA ALA A 116 -9.99 15.83 2.29
C ALA A 116 -10.25 14.34 2.61
N TYR A 117 -10.10 13.43 1.63
CA TYR A 117 -10.16 11.98 1.90
C TYR A 117 -9.10 11.59 2.92
N LEU A 118 -7.85 12.04 2.72
CA LEU A 118 -6.73 11.72 3.61
C LEU A 118 -6.96 12.25 5.02
N GLY A 119 -7.45 13.49 5.16
CA GLY A 119 -7.74 14.09 6.47
C GLY A 119 -8.80 13.30 7.24
N VAL A 120 -9.94 12.99 6.60
CA VAL A 120 -11.02 12.20 7.23
C VAL A 120 -10.54 10.80 7.58
N LEU A 121 -9.82 10.14 6.66
CA LEU A 121 -9.30 8.79 6.91
C LEU A 121 -8.23 8.77 7.99
N THR A 122 -7.37 9.78 8.09
CA THR A 122 -6.35 9.84 9.14
C THR A 122 -6.99 9.85 10.52
N VAL A 123 -8.04 10.66 10.71
CA VAL A 123 -8.79 10.69 11.97
C VAL A 123 -9.49 9.36 12.24
N ALA A 124 -10.18 8.79 11.24
CA ALA A 124 -10.93 7.54 11.41
C ALA A 124 -10.01 6.34 11.68
N VAL A 125 -8.93 6.21 10.91
CA VAL A 125 -7.91 5.15 11.07
C VAL A 125 -7.23 5.27 12.41
N THR A 126 -6.88 6.48 12.86
CA THR A 126 -6.30 6.68 14.20
C THR A 126 -7.24 6.16 15.30
N GLY A 127 -8.52 6.51 15.25
CA GLY A 127 -9.50 6.04 16.23
C GLY A 127 -9.69 4.52 16.22
N LEU A 128 -9.70 3.91 15.02
CA LEU A 128 -9.82 2.45 14.89
C LEU A 128 -8.53 1.73 15.29
N GLU A 129 -7.36 2.30 15.00
CA GLU A 129 -6.06 1.77 15.42
C GLU A 129 -5.97 1.73 16.95
N MET A 130 -6.39 2.81 17.62
CA MET A 130 -6.52 2.84 19.08
C MET A 130 -7.44 1.71 19.56
N LEU A 131 -8.59 1.50 18.92
CA LEU A 131 -9.50 0.42 19.29
C LEU A 131 -8.84 -0.96 19.15
N VAL A 132 -8.23 -1.28 18.02
CA VAL A 132 -7.66 -2.62 17.78
C VAL A 132 -6.43 -2.90 18.65
N VAL A 133 -5.62 -1.88 18.94
CA VAL A 133 -4.47 -2.01 19.86
C VAL A 133 -4.95 -2.25 21.29
N ASN A 134 -5.96 -1.51 21.77
CA ASN A 134 -6.49 -1.69 23.12
C ASN A 134 -7.27 -3.00 23.30
N LEU A 135 -7.87 -3.53 22.22
CA LEU A 135 -8.45 -4.88 22.22
C LEU A 135 -7.38 -5.98 22.19
N GLY A 136 -6.11 -5.63 22.02
CA GLY A 136 -5.01 -6.57 21.87
C GLY A 136 -5.09 -7.40 20.60
N ILE A 137 -5.77 -6.87 19.57
CA ILE A 137 -5.87 -7.45 18.23
C ILE A 137 -4.63 -7.09 17.42
N ARG A 138 -4.07 -5.90 17.62
CA ARG A 138 -2.88 -5.44 16.89
C ARG A 138 -1.77 -5.01 17.84
N SER A 139 -0.54 -5.35 17.49
CA SER A 139 0.68 -4.81 18.10
C SER A 139 1.73 -4.48 17.04
N TYR A 140 2.67 -3.61 17.37
CA TYR A 140 3.75 -3.20 16.46
C TYR A 140 4.97 -4.10 16.61
N ALA A 141 5.68 -4.30 15.49
CA ALA A 141 6.97 -4.98 15.51
C ALA A 141 8.02 -4.19 16.31
N PRO A 142 9.04 -4.84 16.91
CA PRO A 142 10.08 -4.17 17.67
C PRO A 142 10.81 -3.07 16.89
N GLU A 143 11.09 -3.30 15.60
CA GLU A 143 11.75 -2.35 14.72
C GLU A 143 10.89 -1.10 14.50
N VAL A 144 9.60 -1.31 14.31
CA VAL A 144 8.62 -0.24 14.18
C VAL A 144 8.56 0.60 15.46
N LEU A 145 8.53 -0.06 16.64
CA LEU A 145 8.55 0.65 17.93
C LEU A 145 9.87 1.38 18.19
N ALA A 146 10.99 0.91 17.65
CA ALA A 146 12.31 1.53 17.80
C ALA A 146 12.41 2.85 17.02
N ASP A 147 11.74 2.92 15.86
CA ASP A 147 11.74 4.10 14.98
C ASP A 147 10.62 5.10 15.30
N MET A 148 9.62 4.69 16.09
CA MET A 148 8.47 5.51 16.46
C MET A 148 8.79 6.62 17.45
N SER A 149 8.02 7.72 17.36
CA SER A 149 8.08 8.78 18.35
C SER A 149 7.67 8.28 19.74
N PRO A 150 8.21 8.87 20.82
CA PRO A 150 7.85 8.49 22.19
C PRO A 150 6.44 8.95 22.62
N VAL A 151 5.64 9.54 21.72
CA VAL A 151 4.34 10.14 22.05
C VAL A 151 3.22 9.14 21.78
N PHE A 152 2.85 8.40 22.82
CA PHE A 152 1.77 7.41 22.76
C PHE A 152 0.46 7.95 23.36
N VAL A 153 -0.65 7.74 22.64
CA VAL A 153 -2.01 8.02 23.11
C VAL A 153 -2.81 6.73 22.96
N LEU A 154 -3.34 6.21 24.08
CA LEU A 154 -4.06 4.93 24.12
C LEU A 154 -3.26 3.77 23.47
N GLY A 155 -1.95 3.71 23.71
CA GLY A 155 -1.07 2.67 23.16
C GLY A 155 -0.67 2.86 21.69
N VAL A 156 -1.12 3.94 21.04
CA VAL A 156 -0.83 4.25 19.64
C VAL A 156 0.15 5.43 19.54
N PRO A 157 1.23 5.31 18.74
CA PRO A 157 2.20 6.38 18.50
C PRO A 157 1.59 7.43 17.57
N ILE A 158 1.05 8.50 18.16
CA ILE A 158 0.11 9.37 17.46
C ILE A 158 0.77 10.15 16.32
N VAL A 159 2.00 10.61 16.52
CA VAL A 159 2.74 11.37 15.50
C VAL A 159 2.97 10.48 14.28
N ASP A 160 3.34 9.23 14.54
CA ASP A 160 3.66 8.24 13.51
C ASP A 160 2.44 7.85 12.68
N VAL A 161 1.33 7.56 13.34
CA VAL A 161 0.07 7.28 12.64
C VAL A 161 -0.36 8.47 11.77
N PHE A 162 -0.13 9.72 12.22
CA PHE A 162 -0.52 10.91 11.47
C PHE A 162 0.32 11.17 10.22
N TYR A 163 1.57 10.72 10.15
CA TYR A 163 2.36 10.83 8.92
C TYR A 163 2.29 9.58 8.05
N TYR A 164 2.20 8.38 8.63
CA TYR A 164 2.10 7.13 7.87
C TYR A 164 0.73 6.92 7.22
N THR A 165 -0.36 7.26 7.92
CA THR A 165 -1.71 7.02 7.38
C THR A 165 -1.95 7.76 6.07
N PRO A 166 -1.64 9.06 5.92
CA PRO A 166 -1.77 9.75 4.64
C PRO A 166 -0.92 9.15 3.52
N VAL A 167 0.28 8.63 3.84
CA VAL A 167 1.19 7.98 2.89
C VAL A 167 0.54 6.69 2.35
N PHE A 168 0.12 5.81 3.26
CA PHE A 168 -0.52 4.54 2.90
C PHE A 168 -1.83 4.76 2.14
N MET A 169 -2.71 5.60 2.69
CA MET A 169 -4.00 5.90 2.09
C MET A 169 -3.83 6.61 0.74
N GLY A 170 -2.80 7.45 0.58
CA GLY A 170 -2.46 8.08 -0.70
C GLY A 170 -2.20 7.06 -1.81
N LEU A 171 -1.38 6.05 -1.53
CA LEU A 171 -1.09 4.97 -2.49
C LEU A 171 -2.32 4.11 -2.78
N VAL A 172 -3.05 3.68 -1.74
CA VAL A 172 -4.24 2.82 -1.86
C VAL A 172 -5.38 3.52 -2.60
N ILE A 173 -5.68 4.78 -2.25
CA ILE A 173 -6.75 5.56 -2.90
C ILE A 173 -6.39 5.86 -4.35
N SER A 174 -5.13 6.21 -4.63
CA SER A 174 -4.72 6.47 -6.01
C SER A 174 -4.77 5.22 -6.86
N PHE A 175 -4.41 4.05 -6.30
CA PHE A 175 -4.61 2.77 -6.97
C PHE A 175 -6.10 2.55 -7.30
N TYR A 176 -6.98 2.68 -6.30
CA TYR A 176 -8.42 2.54 -6.49
C TYR A 176 -8.95 3.49 -7.57
N LYS A 177 -8.68 4.80 -7.46
CA LYS A 177 -9.16 5.82 -8.39
C LYS A 177 -8.58 5.64 -9.80
N TYR A 178 -7.33 5.20 -9.94
CA TYR A 178 -6.74 4.87 -11.24
C TYR A 178 -7.55 3.80 -11.99
N TRP A 179 -7.93 2.73 -11.29
CA TRP A 179 -8.74 1.68 -11.88
C TRP A 179 -10.19 2.11 -12.13
N MET A 180 -10.69 3.14 -11.44
CA MET A 180 -12.02 3.69 -11.72
C MET A 180 -12.12 4.29 -13.12
N PHE A 181 -11.04 4.87 -13.67
CA PHE A 181 -11.04 5.33 -15.07
C PHE A 181 -11.41 4.22 -16.06
N ILE A 182 -11.01 2.97 -15.76
CA ILE A 182 -11.31 1.80 -16.60
C ILE A 182 -12.73 1.30 -16.34
N VAL A 183 -13.16 1.28 -15.07
CA VAL A 183 -14.49 0.78 -14.68
C VAL A 183 -15.61 1.71 -15.16
N GLU A 184 -15.35 3.01 -15.18
CA GLU A 184 -16.29 4.05 -15.58
C GLU A 184 -16.20 4.39 -17.08
N ASP A 185 -15.25 3.78 -17.80
CA ASP A 185 -14.99 4.02 -19.22
C ASP A 185 -14.75 5.51 -19.51
N GLU A 186 -14.00 6.17 -18.63
CA GLU A 186 -13.69 7.59 -18.79
C GLU A 186 -12.73 7.80 -19.98
N PRO A 187 -13.04 8.72 -20.91
CA PRO A 187 -12.20 8.95 -22.06
C PRO A 187 -10.88 9.61 -21.64
N LEU A 188 -9.82 8.81 -21.55
CA LEU A 188 -8.48 9.29 -21.22
C LEU A 188 -7.83 9.94 -22.44
N ILE A 189 -7.74 11.27 -22.47
CA ILE A 189 -7.11 11.99 -23.57
C ILE A 189 -5.58 11.91 -23.42
N PRO A 190 -4.85 11.30 -24.36
CA PRO A 190 -3.39 11.31 -24.32
C PRO A 190 -2.88 12.74 -24.51
N SER A 191 -2.22 13.29 -23.50
CA SER A 191 -1.61 14.62 -23.56
C SER A 191 -0.47 14.65 -24.58
N LYS A 192 -0.61 15.49 -25.62
CA LYS A 192 0.42 15.67 -26.66
C LYS A 192 1.70 16.34 -26.14
N GLN A 193 1.64 17.04 -25.01
CA GLN A 193 2.76 17.75 -24.40
C GLN A 193 2.87 17.41 -22.91
N ARG A 194 3.62 16.36 -22.60
CA ARG A 194 3.92 16.02 -21.22
C ARG A 194 4.87 17.03 -20.61
N LYS A 195 4.46 17.61 -19.48
CA LYS A 195 5.32 18.44 -18.63
C LYS A 195 6.28 17.52 -17.86
N TRP A 196 7.41 17.21 -18.48
CA TRP A 196 8.40 16.24 -17.97
C TRP A 196 8.81 16.48 -16.51
N LEU A 197 9.04 17.75 -16.12
CA LEU A 197 9.36 18.11 -14.73
C LEU A 197 8.26 17.71 -13.74
N ARG A 198 6.99 17.87 -14.11
CA ARG A 198 5.84 17.50 -13.27
C ARG A 198 5.74 15.98 -13.15
N SER A 199 5.92 15.25 -14.25
CA SER A 199 5.95 13.79 -14.23
C SER A 199 7.07 13.23 -13.35
N ILE A 200 8.27 13.82 -13.42
CA ILE A 200 9.38 13.46 -12.53
C ILE A 200 9.03 13.75 -11.08
N PHE A 201 8.44 14.91 -10.79
CA PHE A 201 8.05 15.24 -9.42
C PHE A 201 7.01 14.27 -8.86
N ILE A 202 6.01 13.87 -9.66
CA ILE A 202 5.01 12.88 -9.26
C ILE A 202 5.66 11.52 -9.03
N ALA A 203 6.57 11.09 -9.92
CA ALA A 203 7.32 9.85 -9.75
C ALA A 203 8.20 9.88 -8.49
N PHE A 204 8.90 11.00 -8.25
CA PHE A 204 9.66 11.23 -7.02
C PHE A 204 8.78 11.12 -5.80
N LEU A 205 7.62 11.81 -5.79
CA LEU A 205 6.69 11.73 -4.69
C LEU A 205 6.20 10.31 -4.46
N ALA A 206 5.82 9.58 -5.51
CA ALA A 206 5.32 8.21 -5.40
C ALA A 206 6.38 7.25 -4.82
N VAL A 207 7.62 7.33 -5.32
CA VAL A 207 8.75 6.53 -4.82
C VAL A 207 9.10 6.94 -3.39
N PHE A 208 9.10 8.24 -3.08
CA PHE A 208 9.38 8.72 -1.73
C PHE A 208 8.32 8.25 -0.73
N LEU A 209 7.04 8.33 -1.08
CA LEU A 209 5.94 7.80 -0.26
C LEU A 209 6.09 6.28 -0.04
N PHE A 210 6.52 5.55 -1.07
CA PHE A 210 6.84 4.14 -0.94
C PHE A 210 8.02 3.91 0.01
N GLU A 211 9.15 4.60 -0.16
CA GLU A 211 10.31 4.46 0.72
C GLU A 211 9.98 4.82 2.18
N VAL A 212 9.16 5.85 2.41
CA VAL A 212 8.62 6.16 3.75
C VAL A 212 7.83 4.96 4.26
N MET A 213 6.92 4.40 3.45
CA MET A 213 6.10 3.26 3.87
C MET A 213 6.90 2.04 4.31
N ILE A 214 8.03 1.76 3.64
CA ILE A 214 8.83 0.56 3.93
C ILE A 214 9.93 0.80 4.97
N GLN A 215 10.17 2.06 5.36
CA GLN A 215 11.30 2.49 6.17
C GLN A 215 11.48 1.64 7.44
N PRO A 216 10.43 1.30 8.21
CA PRO A 216 10.62 0.50 9.43
C PRO A 216 10.97 -0.98 9.17
N MET A 217 10.84 -1.45 7.93
CA MET A 217 11.11 -2.84 7.56
C MET A 217 12.48 -3.04 6.91
N VAL A 218 13.04 -1.97 6.35
CA VAL A 218 14.21 -2.03 5.49
C VAL A 218 15.11 -0.84 5.78
N GLU A 219 16.32 -1.12 6.21
CA GLU A 219 17.34 -0.12 6.40
C GLU A 219 18.26 0.00 5.18
N ASN A 220 18.40 1.22 4.68
CA ASN A 220 19.35 1.55 3.63
C ASN A 220 20.67 2.03 4.23
N ARG A 221 21.73 1.24 4.08
CA ARG A 221 23.05 1.47 4.69
C ARG A 221 24.12 1.70 3.63
N GLY A 222 25.27 2.26 4.01
CA GLY A 222 26.44 2.38 3.13
C GLY A 222 26.40 3.48 2.08
N PHE A 223 25.35 4.30 2.01
CA PHE A 223 25.31 5.47 1.15
C PHE A 223 26.05 6.67 1.79
N PRO A 224 26.53 7.65 1.00
CA PRO A 224 27.10 8.87 1.53
C PRO A 224 26.13 9.59 2.49
N GLN A 225 26.63 10.10 3.62
CA GLN A 225 25.80 10.73 4.65
C GLN A 225 24.92 11.87 4.13
N TRP A 226 25.43 12.68 3.20
CA TRP A 226 24.68 13.78 2.59
C TRP A 226 23.47 13.34 1.76
N SER A 227 23.43 12.06 1.37
CA SER A 227 22.36 11.53 0.54
C SER A 227 21.10 11.16 1.34
N TYR A 228 21.21 10.98 2.66
CA TYR A 228 20.07 10.65 3.52
C TYR A 228 19.22 11.89 3.77
N ILE A 229 17.93 11.82 3.44
CA ILE A 229 17.00 12.95 3.51
C ILE A 229 15.92 12.79 4.58
N PHE A 230 15.56 11.54 4.91
CA PHE A 230 14.54 11.22 5.91
C PHE A 230 14.86 9.85 6.49
N PHE A 231 15.25 9.80 7.77
CA PHE A 231 15.85 8.61 8.39
C PHE A 231 16.98 8.03 7.52
N ASP A 232 16.82 6.81 7.03
CA ASP A 232 17.74 6.10 6.16
C ASP A 232 17.35 6.17 4.67
N ILE A 233 16.32 6.93 4.29
CA ILE A 233 15.94 7.12 2.88
C ILE A 233 17.01 7.95 2.16
N SER A 234 17.68 7.36 1.17
CA SER A 234 18.72 8.01 0.36
C SER A 234 18.16 8.59 -0.94
N VAL A 235 18.44 9.86 -1.22
CA VAL A 235 18.12 10.53 -2.49
C VAL A 235 18.76 9.84 -3.70
N ILE A 236 19.89 9.16 -3.52
CA ILE A 236 20.56 8.40 -4.59
C ILE A 236 19.68 7.21 -4.99
N LEU A 237 19.23 6.44 -3.99
CA LEU A 237 18.37 5.27 -4.22
C LEU A 237 16.99 5.69 -4.72
N THR A 238 16.36 6.68 -4.09
CA THR A 238 15.10 7.26 -4.57
C THR A 238 15.24 7.75 -6.01
N GLY A 239 16.33 8.45 -6.33
CA GLY A 239 16.61 8.92 -7.69
C GLY A 239 16.76 7.78 -8.71
N ALA A 240 17.45 6.71 -8.34
CA ALA A 240 17.58 5.51 -9.18
C ALA A 240 16.21 4.88 -9.46
N TRP A 241 15.36 4.72 -8.43
CA TRP A 241 14.01 4.20 -8.58
C TRP A 241 13.12 5.09 -9.44
N VAL A 242 13.20 6.41 -9.26
CA VAL A 242 12.48 7.38 -10.09
C VAL A 242 12.90 7.27 -11.55
N LEU A 243 14.19 7.07 -11.83
CA LEU A 243 14.67 6.85 -13.19
C LEU A 243 14.11 5.54 -13.75
N ILE A 244 14.18 4.43 -13.01
CA ILE A 244 13.68 3.13 -13.46
C ILE A 244 12.17 3.20 -13.77
N ILE A 245 11.38 3.66 -12.80
CA ILE A 245 9.91 3.70 -12.91
C ILE A 245 9.47 4.78 -13.89
N GLY A 246 10.09 5.96 -13.84
CA GLY A 246 9.79 7.08 -14.73
C GLY A 246 10.14 6.80 -16.19
N ILE A 247 11.30 6.17 -16.46
CA ILE A 247 11.67 5.76 -17.83
C ILE A 247 10.74 4.67 -18.32
N ALA A 248 10.47 3.62 -17.52
CA ALA A 248 9.52 2.58 -17.90
C ALA A 248 8.14 3.18 -18.24
N ALA A 249 7.67 4.11 -17.40
CA ALA A 249 6.44 4.85 -17.60
C ALA A 249 6.41 5.60 -18.94
N VAL A 250 7.45 6.38 -19.26
CA VAL A 250 7.54 7.15 -20.50
C VAL A 250 7.66 6.24 -21.73
N VAL A 251 8.48 5.19 -21.65
CA VAL A 251 8.70 4.24 -22.76
C VAL A 251 7.39 3.54 -23.11
N ILE A 252 6.66 3.06 -22.11
CA ILE A 252 5.40 2.35 -22.31
C ILE A 252 4.35 3.26 -22.92
N ASP A 253 4.22 4.47 -22.40
CA ASP A 253 3.28 5.44 -22.95
C ASP A 253 3.65 5.98 -24.30
N ARG A 254 4.87 5.79 -24.80
CA ARG A 254 5.23 6.24 -26.14
C ARG A 254 5.13 5.12 -27.16
N LEU A 255 5.60 3.93 -26.81
CA LEU A 255 5.67 2.79 -27.73
C LEU A 255 4.37 1.97 -27.75
N PHE A 256 3.65 1.93 -26.63
CA PHE A 256 2.50 1.04 -26.43
C PHE A 256 1.17 1.81 -26.32
N LEU A 257 1.08 3.04 -26.84
CA LEU A 257 -0.14 3.88 -26.83
C LEU A 257 -1.40 3.18 -27.36
N HIS A 258 -1.21 2.28 -28.33
CA HIS A 258 -2.29 1.54 -28.98
C HIS A 258 -2.84 0.39 -28.11
N PHE A 259 -2.13 0.01 -27.04
CA PHE A 259 -2.60 -1.04 -26.14
C PHE A 259 -3.59 -0.49 -25.10
N PRO A 260 -4.60 -1.29 -24.71
CA PRO A 260 -5.50 -0.93 -23.62
C PRO A 260 -4.74 -0.62 -22.31
N VAL A 261 -5.35 0.21 -21.47
CA VAL A 261 -4.75 0.69 -20.20
C VAL A 261 -4.23 -0.47 -19.34
N VAL A 262 -5.00 -1.56 -19.25
CA VAL A 262 -4.64 -2.77 -18.48
C VAL A 262 -3.31 -3.37 -18.96
N TYR A 263 -3.13 -3.55 -20.26
CA TYR A 263 -1.89 -4.12 -20.81
C TYR A 263 -0.71 -3.19 -20.61
N ARG A 264 -0.90 -1.87 -20.75
CA ARG A 264 0.16 -0.89 -20.45
C ARG A 264 0.58 -0.94 -18.98
N PHE A 265 -0.39 -1.09 -18.07
CA PHE A 265 -0.11 -1.23 -16.64
C PHE A 265 0.67 -2.52 -16.34
N LEU A 266 0.25 -3.65 -16.90
CA LEU A 266 0.93 -4.93 -16.73
C LEU A 266 2.34 -4.92 -17.34
N LEU A 267 2.53 -4.30 -18.52
CA LEU A 267 3.84 -4.09 -19.11
C LEU A 267 4.72 -3.21 -18.22
N ALA A 268 4.14 -2.18 -17.58
CA ALA A 268 4.86 -1.30 -16.66
C ALA A 268 5.35 -2.07 -15.46
N MET A 269 4.48 -2.82 -14.81
CA MET A 269 4.85 -3.70 -13.72
C MET A 269 5.90 -4.76 -14.13
N GLY A 270 5.74 -5.36 -15.32
CA GLY A 270 6.68 -6.37 -15.82
C GLY A 270 8.07 -5.81 -16.06
N ILE A 271 8.17 -4.65 -16.73
CA ILE A 271 9.45 -3.98 -17.01
C ILE A 271 10.09 -3.47 -15.72
N THR A 272 9.34 -2.76 -14.87
CA THR A 272 9.90 -2.24 -13.62
C THR A 272 10.28 -3.38 -12.69
N GLY A 273 9.47 -4.44 -12.59
CA GLY A 273 9.78 -5.63 -11.79
C GLY A 273 11.03 -6.37 -12.29
N ALA A 274 11.18 -6.54 -13.61
CA ALA A 274 12.35 -7.18 -14.20
C ALA A 274 13.66 -6.42 -13.95
N ILE A 275 13.60 -5.10 -13.72
CA ILE A 275 14.76 -4.26 -13.39
C ILE A 275 14.93 -4.16 -11.86
N ALA A 276 13.84 -4.01 -11.13
CA ALA A 276 13.86 -3.82 -9.69
C ALA A 276 14.34 -5.07 -8.96
N TRP A 277 13.94 -6.26 -9.42
CA TRP A 277 14.36 -7.51 -8.79
C TRP A 277 15.88 -7.75 -8.79
N PRO A 278 16.60 -7.67 -9.92
CA PRO A 278 18.06 -7.77 -9.90
C PRO A 278 18.73 -6.61 -9.16
N THR A 279 18.16 -5.40 -9.20
CA THR A 279 18.70 -4.25 -8.48
C THR A 279 18.60 -4.46 -6.96
N GLU A 280 17.44 -4.91 -6.47
CA GLU A 280 17.21 -5.23 -5.07
C GLU A 280 18.13 -6.37 -4.61
N ALA A 281 18.24 -7.43 -5.41
CA ALA A 281 19.15 -8.54 -5.15
C ALA A 281 20.59 -8.07 -4.96
N TRP A 282 21.05 -7.17 -5.84
CA TRP A 282 22.38 -6.60 -5.78
C TRP A 282 22.57 -5.71 -4.54
N LEU A 283 21.58 -4.88 -4.19
CA LEU A 283 21.63 -4.04 -2.99
C LEU A 283 21.72 -4.87 -1.71
N MET A 284 20.93 -5.95 -1.63
CA MET A 284 20.98 -6.90 -0.51
C MET A 284 22.34 -7.60 -0.41
N ALA A 285 22.85 -8.13 -1.52
CA ALA A 285 24.12 -8.86 -1.56
C ALA A 285 25.32 -7.99 -1.12
N ASN A 286 25.21 -6.66 -1.29
CA ASN A 286 26.24 -5.70 -0.90
C ASN A 286 25.95 -4.98 0.43
N ASN A 287 24.93 -5.41 1.19
CA ASN A 287 24.50 -4.78 2.45
C ASN A 287 24.10 -3.30 2.33
N TYR A 288 23.73 -2.84 1.13
CA TYR A 288 23.13 -1.52 0.95
C TYR A 288 21.68 -1.48 1.40
N ARG A 289 20.99 -2.63 1.37
CA ARG A 289 19.59 -2.76 1.75
C ARG A 289 19.41 -3.98 2.65
N VAL A 290 19.08 -3.73 3.91
CA VAL A 290 19.04 -4.74 4.98
C VAL A 290 17.63 -4.82 5.54
N TYR A 291 17.02 -5.99 5.45
CA TYR A 291 15.67 -6.23 5.97
C TYR A 291 15.72 -6.50 7.48
N GLY A 292 14.73 -5.99 8.21
CA GLY A 292 14.59 -6.18 9.65
C GLY A 292 14.37 -7.65 10.07
N GLU A 293 14.53 -7.93 11.36
CA GLU A 293 14.43 -9.29 11.90
C GLU A 293 12.99 -9.81 11.78
N SER A 294 11.99 -8.99 12.08
CA SER A 294 10.57 -9.32 11.92
C SER A 294 10.20 -9.64 10.47
N ALA A 295 10.80 -8.95 9.50
CA ALA A 295 10.58 -9.22 8.08
C ALA A 295 11.22 -10.52 7.64
N THR A 296 12.49 -10.74 8.01
CA THR A 296 13.24 -11.95 7.64
C THR A 296 12.74 -13.21 8.34
N HIS A 297 12.23 -13.09 9.57
CA HIS A 297 11.60 -14.19 10.32
C HIS A 297 10.36 -14.73 9.62
N ASN A 298 9.64 -13.88 8.88
CA ASN A 298 8.45 -14.26 8.13
C ASN A 298 8.76 -14.88 6.76
N PHE A 299 10.03 -14.98 6.37
CA PHE A 299 10.40 -15.65 5.13
C PHE A 299 10.27 -17.16 5.26
N THR A 300 9.77 -17.81 4.22
CA THR A 300 9.64 -19.27 4.12
C THR A 300 10.98 -20.01 4.07
N GLY A 301 12.09 -19.27 3.91
CA GLY A 301 13.43 -19.81 3.68
C GLY A 301 13.68 -20.25 2.23
N HIS A 302 12.69 -20.08 1.34
CA HIS A 302 12.87 -20.33 -0.08
C HIS A 302 13.54 -19.14 -0.78
N ILE A 303 14.51 -19.46 -1.62
CA ILE A 303 15.27 -18.51 -2.43
C ILE A 303 14.97 -18.71 -3.90
N THR A 304 15.04 -17.62 -4.67
CA THR A 304 14.92 -17.67 -6.12
C THR A 304 16.21 -18.25 -6.74
N PRO A 305 16.11 -19.10 -7.77
CA PRO A 305 17.28 -19.79 -8.32
C PRO A 305 18.22 -18.86 -9.09
N LEU A 306 17.72 -17.75 -9.63
CA LEU A 306 18.50 -16.86 -10.50
C LEU A 306 19.35 -15.85 -9.71
N LEU A 307 18.79 -15.27 -8.65
CA LEU A 307 19.37 -14.13 -7.95
C LEU A 307 19.62 -14.39 -6.46
N ASN A 308 19.28 -15.59 -5.98
CA ASN A 308 19.42 -15.97 -4.56
C ASN A 308 18.69 -15.01 -3.61
N THR A 309 17.57 -14.42 -4.05
CA THR A 309 16.73 -13.56 -3.22
C THR A 309 15.62 -14.38 -2.56
N PRO A 310 15.19 -14.05 -1.33
CA PRO A 310 13.95 -14.57 -0.76
C PRO A 310 12.77 -14.43 -1.73
N VAL A 311 11.93 -15.45 -1.80
CA VAL A 311 10.75 -15.47 -2.71
C VAL A 311 9.75 -14.37 -2.34
N GLU A 312 9.64 -14.06 -1.06
CA GLU A 312 8.77 -13.00 -0.53
C GLU A 312 9.16 -11.63 -1.08
N ILE A 313 10.47 -11.36 -1.21
CA ILE A 313 10.97 -10.12 -1.81
C ILE A 313 10.65 -10.09 -3.30
N ALA A 314 10.92 -11.18 -4.02
CA ALA A 314 10.61 -11.27 -5.44
C ALA A 314 9.10 -11.09 -5.72
N PHE A 315 8.23 -11.55 -4.83
CA PHE A 315 6.78 -11.38 -4.91
C PHE A 315 6.31 -9.99 -4.46
N ALA A 316 6.96 -9.39 -3.46
CA ALA A 316 6.64 -8.05 -2.98
C ALA A 316 6.87 -6.98 -4.06
N ILE A 317 7.89 -7.15 -4.90
CA ILE A 317 8.26 -6.22 -5.97
C ILE A 317 7.09 -5.82 -6.89
N PRO A 318 6.44 -6.75 -7.60
CA PRO A 318 5.32 -6.40 -8.45
C PRO A 318 4.14 -5.80 -7.67
N CYS A 319 3.92 -6.22 -6.42
CA CYS A 319 2.83 -5.71 -5.58
C CYS A 319 2.98 -4.23 -5.26
N TYR A 320 4.17 -3.80 -4.78
CA TYR A 320 4.36 -2.38 -4.50
C TYR A 320 4.51 -1.55 -5.78
N MET A 321 5.11 -2.11 -6.83
CA MET A 321 5.17 -1.43 -8.14
C MET A 321 3.77 -1.14 -8.67
N ALA A 322 2.80 -2.03 -8.43
CA ALA A 322 1.41 -1.79 -8.81
C ALA A 322 0.84 -0.53 -8.13
N LEU A 323 1.08 -0.35 -6.82
CA LEU A 323 0.64 0.83 -6.07
C LEU A 323 1.35 2.12 -6.54
N VAL A 324 2.67 2.07 -6.69
CA VAL A 324 3.48 3.23 -7.11
C VAL A 324 3.12 3.65 -8.55
N ILE A 325 3.04 2.70 -9.47
CA ILE A 325 2.66 2.98 -10.87
C ILE A 325 1.25 3.55 -10.91
N ALA A 326 0.29 2.96 -10.20
CA ALA A 326 -1.08 3.46 -10.20
C ALA A 326 -1.16 4.88 -9.62
N PHE A 327 -0.40 5.18 -8.56
CA PHE A 327 -0.28 6.53 -8.02
C PHE A 327 0.22 7.54 -9.06
N ILE A 328 1.31 7.22 -9.75
CA ILE A 328 1.88 8.09 -10.79
C ILE A 328 0.85 8.32 -11.89
N ARG A 329 0.24 7.25 -12.40
CA ARG A 329 -0.72 7.32 -13.50
C ARG A 329 -1.99 8.06 -13.14
N TYR A 330 -2.46 7.86 -11.93
CA TYR A 330 -3.61 8.59 -11.41
C TYR A 330 -3.38 10.09 -11.48
N TRP A 331 -2.32 10.58 -10.84
CA TRP A 331 -2.04 12.01 -10.75
C TRP A 331 -1.67 12.62 -12.09
N GLU A 332 -0.91 11.92 -12.93
CA GLU A 332 -0.65 12.40 -14.28
C GLU A 332 -1.94 12.57 -15.08
N THR A 333 -2.85 11.59 -15.00
CA THR A 333 -4.13 11.62 -15.72
C THR A 333 -5.00 12.77 -15.24
N ILE A 334 -5.17 12.94 -13.93
CA ILE A 334 -5.95 14.04 -13.34
C ILE A 334 -5.37 15.40 -13.75
N LEU A 335 -4.05 15.57 -13.65
CA LEU A 335 -3.38 16.85 -13.92
C LEU A 335 -3.25 17.17 -15.42
N ASP A 336 -3.27 16.17 -16.30
CA ASP A 336 -3.31 16.36 -17.75
C ASP A 336 -4.72 16.68 -18.24
N ASN A 337 -5.73 15.97 -17.74
CA ASN A 337 -7.13 16.15 -18.17
C ASN A 337 -7.85 17.27 -17.41
N ARG A 338 -7.23 17.86 -16.38
CA ARG A 338 -7.80 18.92 -15.52
C ARG A 338 -9.12 18.49 -14.85
N LEU A 339 -9.17 17.23 -14.44
CA LEU A 339 -10.31 16.62 -13.75
C LEU A 339 -10.41 17.08 -12.29
#